data_AF-A0A382RNK2-F1
#
_entry.id   AF-A0A382RNK2-F1
#
_cell.length_a   1.000
_cell.length_b   1.000
_cell.length_c   1.000
_cell.angle_alpha   90.00
_cell.angle_beta   90.00
_cell.angle_gamma   90.00
#
_symmetry.space_group_name_H-M   'P 1'
#
loop_
_entity.id
_entity.type
_entity.pdbx_description
1 polymer ?
#
loop_
_entity_poly.entity_id
_entity_poly.type
_entity_poly.pdbx_seq_one_letter_code
_entity_poly.pdbx_strand_id
1 'polypeptide(L)'
;ESSSMRLCEKGGPHYGSLDKDPKSRLATLDAAGKAKVPFTTGILIGIGETRQERVDSLIDIKKSHDKYGHIQEVIIQNFKPKLNTKMSGHEEPLVEELIWTIAVARIIFGPLMSIQAPPNLSPENLNLLVDAGINDWGGVSPISPDYVNPEAPWPHLTDLENQTYISGKILAPRLTIYPSYMNNLSKWVHLGLHSRILKLSDSTGLARDTEWTTGRNNPNFEEKQNSIIPLRHSSQLKEVVDLALQGKGLKENQIKDLFEARGPDFTYVINAADELRKDLSGDEVTFVVNRNINYTNICYYHCTFCAFSKGKTSESLRG
;
A
#
# COMPACT_ATOMS: atom_id res chain seq x y z
N GLU A 1 20.86 5.71 3.21
CA GLU A 1 21.37 6.87 3.93
C GLU A 1 22.26 6.38 5.04
N SER A 2 23.56 6.40 4.82
CA SER A 2 24.49 6.18 5.93
C SER A 2 24.83 7.54 6.52
N SER A 3 24.67 7.68 7.84
CA SER A 3 25.14 8.85 8.59
C SER A 3 26.65 8.80 8.85
N SER A 4 27.34 7.70 8.51
CA SER A 4 28.74 7.50 8.84
C SER A 4 29.70 8.20 7.87
N MET A 5 30.45 9.17 8.40
CA MET A 5 31.59 9.77 7.70
C MET A 5 32.75 8.79 7.53
N ARG A 6 32.88 7.79 8.41
CA ARG A 6 33.94 6.77 8.35
C ARG A 6 33.89 5.96 7.06
N LEU A 7 32.68 5.65 6.56
CA LEU A 7 32.53 4.97 5.28
C LEU A 7 33.04 5.79 4.07
N CYS A 8 33.19 7.11 4.25
CA CYS A 8 33.72 8.03 3.25
C CYS A 8 35.24 8.22 3.34
N GLU A 9 35.91 7.58 4.30
CA GLU A 9 37.38 7.63 4.44
C GLU A 9 38.06 6.76 3.37
N LYS A 10 39.33 7.03 3.08
CA LYS A 10 40.09 6.31 2.04
C LYS A 10 40.08 4.80 2.30
N GLY A 11 39.55 4.05 1.33
CA GLY A 11 39.39 2.60 1.43
C GLY A 11 37.98 2.15 1.86
N GLY A 12 37.14 3.07 2.32
CA GLY A 12 35.73 2.82 2.62
C GLY A 12 34.84 2.74 1.36
N PRO A 13 33.63 2.18 1.50
CA PRO A 13 32.71 1.92 0.39
C PRO A 13 32.18 3.19 -0.29
N HIS A 14 32.19 4.33 0.41
CA HIS A 14 31.72 5.62 -0.11
C HIS A 14 32.85 6.58 -0.47
N TYR A 15 34.11 6.14 -0.37
CA TYR A 15 35.25 6.99 -0.68
C TYR A 15 35.26 7.46 -2.13
N GLY A 16 35.27 8.78 -2.34
CA GLY A 16 35.27 9.41 -3.66
C GLY A 16 33.88 9.56 -4.28
N SER A 17 32.81 9.19 -3.58
CA SER A 17 31.42 9.32 -4.04
C SER A 17 30.75 10.54 -3.40
N LEU A 18 30.75 11.68 -4.09
CA LEU A 18 30.16 12.93 -3.58
C LEU A 18 28.65 12.81 -3.29
N ASP A 19 27.95 11.98 -4.04
CA ASP A 19 26.53 11.67 -3.85
C ASP A 19 26.24 10.81 -2.61
N LYS A 20 27.29 10.32 -1.93
CA LYS A 20 27.23 9.53 -0.69
C LYS A 20 27.65 10.32 0.55
N ASP A 21 27.96 11.61 0.41
CA ASP A 21 28.21 12.49 1.56
C ASP A 21 26.99 12.54 2.50
N PRO A 22 27.10 12.10 3.77
CA PRO A 22 25.98 12.01 4.70
C PRO A 22 25.21 13.31 4.88
N LYS A 23 25.93 14.44 4.99
CA LYS A 23 25.31 15.76 5.21
C LYS A 23 24.45 16.17 4.02
N SER A 24 24.96 15.98 2.80
CA SER A 24 24.26 16.32 1.56
C SER A 24 23.03 15.44 1.35
N ARG A 25 23.12 14.15 1.71
CA ARG A 25 21.97 13.24 1.60
C ARG A 25 20.88 13.54 2.62
N LEU A 26 21.23 13.84 3.88
CA LEU A 26 20.27 14.31 4.88
C LEU A 26 19.63 15.65 4.49
N ALA A 27 20.41 16.56 3.90
CA ALA A 27 19.87 17.81 3.36
C ALA A 27 18.85 17.58 2.22
N THR A 28 19.08 16.57 1.38
CA THR A 28 18.15 16.16 0.32
C THR A 28 16.86 15.60 0.89
N LEU A 29 16.96 14.74 1.92
CA LEU A 29 15.80 14.20 2.63
C LEU A 29 14.96 15.34 3.24
N ASP A 30 15.61 16.26 3.96
CA ASP A 30 14.95 17.44 4.51
C ASP A 30 14.32 18.36 3.45
N ALA A 31 14.93 18.48 2.28
CA ALA A 31 14.39 19.25 1.17
C ALA A 31 13.09 18.62 0.61
N ALA A 32 13.05 17.29 0.48
CA ALA A 32 11.83 16.57 0.10
C ALA A 32 10.70 16.80 1.13
N GLY A 33 11.03 16.77 2.42
CA GLY A 33 10.09 17.09 3.50
C GLY A 33 9.52 18.51 3.41
N LYS A 34 10.38 19.51 3.20
CA LYS A 34 9.95 20.91 2.99
C LYS A 34 9.06 21.08 1.75
N ALA A 35 9.39 20.35 0.68
CA ALA A 35 8.61 20.34 -0.55
C ALA A 35 7.31 19.52 -0.46
N LYS A 36 7.05 18.85 0.68
CA LYS A 36 5.90 17.97 0.91
C LYS A 36 5.80 16.85 -0.12
N VAL A 37 6.93 16.24 -0.45
CA VAL A 37 6.99 15.07 -1.33
C VAL A 37 7.04 13.81 -0.47
N PRO A 38 6.06 12.89 -0.56
CA PRO A 38 6.18 11.56 0.03
C PRO A 38 7.45 10.88 -0.50
N PHE A 39 8.34 10.48 0.41
CA PHE A 39 9.70 10.10 0.06
C PHE A 39 10.01 8.70 0.59
N THR A 40 10.66 7.91 -0.26
CA THR A 40 11.24 6.62 0.12
C THR A 40 12.71 6.84 0.44
N THR A 41 13.16 6.27 1.54
CA THR A 41 14.58 6.25 1.89
C THR A 41 14.90 4.94 2.61
N GLY A 42 16.12 4.76 3.10
CA GLY A 42 16.51 3.50 3.72
C GLY A 42 18.00 3.40 3.96
N ILE A 43 18.48 2.23 4.35
CA ILE A 43 19.91 1.94 4.56
C ILE A 43 20.33 0.66 3.83
N LEU A 44 21.59 0.63 3.43
CA LEU A 44 22.26 -0.56 2.93
C LEU A 44 23.10 -1.14 4.07
N ILE A 45 23.01 -2.43 4.31
CA ILE A 45 23.79 -3.13 5.34
C ILE A 45 24.81 -4.09 4.70
N GLY A 46 25.90 -4.37 5.40
CA GLY A 46 26.95 -5.28 4.94
C GLY A 46 27.97 -4.63 4.02
N ILE A 47 28.23 -3.32 4.19
CA ILE A 47 29.28 -2.59 3.46
C ILE A 47 30.46 -2.19 4.34
N GLY A 48 30.50 -2.73 5.58
CA GLY A 48 31.52 -2.41 6.59
C GLY A 48 31.05 -1.39 7.64
N GLU A 49 29.77 -1.05 7.67
CA GLU A 49 29.13 -0.29 8.75
C GLU A 49 28.95 -1.15 10.02
N THR A 50 28.96 -0.48 11.17
CA THR A 50 28.67 -1.09 12.47
C THR A 50 27.18 -1.01 12.79
N ARG A 51 26.70 -1.85 13.72
CA ARG A 51 25.32 -1.75 14.22
C ARG A 51 25.00 -0.37 14.80
N GLN A 52 25.96 0.29 15.47
CA GLN A 52 25.77 1.66 15.97
C GLN A 52 25.51 2.63 14.81
N GLU A 53 26.31 2.58 13.74
CA GLU A 53 26.10 3.45 12.57
C GLU A 53 24.78 3.17 11.85
N ARG A 54 24.28 1.93 11.84
CA ARG A 54 22.93 1.62 11.35
C ARG A 54 21.86 2.30 12.20
N VAL A 55 21.95 2.19 13.52
CA VAL A 55 21.02 2.82 14.46
C VAL A 55 21.05 4.35 14.31
N ASP A 56 22.24 4.95 14.24
CA ASP A 56 22.40 6.40 14.06
C ASP A 56 21.75 6.87 12.75
N SER A 57 21.96 6.12 11.67
CA SER A 57 21.35 6.40 10.36
C SER A 57 19.81 6.34 10.41
N LEU A 58 19.25 5.30 11.05
CA LEU A 58 17.79 5.16 11.22
C LEU A 58 17.22 6.27 12.10
N ILE A 59 17.93 6.68 13.15
CA ILE A 59 17.54 7.79 14.02
C ILE A 59 17.54 9.11 13.23
N ASP A 60 18.52 9.37 12.38
CA ASP A 60 18.56 10.60 11.58
C ASP A 60 17.45 10.65 10.53
N ILE A 61 17.17 9.51 9.88
CA ILE A 61 15.98 9.36 9.02
C ILE A 61 14.70 9.67 9.83
N LYS A 62 14.57 9.10 11.03
CA LYS A 62 13.42 9.33 11.90
C LYS A 62 13.29 10.80 12.31
N LYS A 63 14.38 11.49 12.67
CA LYS A 63 14.34 12.93 12.99
C LYS A 63 13.79 13.75 11.84
N SER A 64 14.18 13.44 10.59
CA SER A 64 13.64 14.12 9.42
C SER A 64 12.16 13.79 9.20
N HIS A 65 11.75 12.53 9.37
CA HIS A 65 10.33 12.15 9.33
C HIS A 65 9.52 12.83 10.43
N ASP A 66 9.97 12.84 11.68
CA ASP A 66 9.26 13.47 12.80
C ASP A 66 9.09 14.98 12.59
N LYS A 67 10.03 15.62 11.88
CA LYS A 67 9.97 17.05 11.56
C LYS A 67 9.00 17.40 10.44
N TYR A 68 8.92 16.60 9.37
CA TYR A 68 8.12 16.97 8.17
C TYR A 68 6.96 16.01 7.87
N GLY A 69 7.01 14.78 8.38
CA GLY A 69 6.01 13.72 8.20
C GLY A 69 5.97 13.14 6.78
N HIS A 70 7.10 13.16 6.07
CA HIS A 70 7.17 12.96 4.61
C HIS A 70 7.71 11.59 4.17
N ILE A 71 8.37 10.85 5.07
CA ILE A 71 8.90 9.52 4.74
C ILE A 71 7.77 8.51 4.74
N GLN A 72 7.52 7.87 3.61
CA GLN A 72 6.46 6.86 3.46
C GLN A 72 6.98 5.43 3.61
N GLU A 73 8.28 5.23 3.39
CA GLU A 73 8.91 3.91 3.34
C GLU A 73 10.37 4.01 3.80
N VAL A 74 10.79 3.02 4.60
CA VAL A 74 12.18 2.80 5.01
C VAL A 74 12.65 1.44 4.49
N ILE A 75 13.59 1.45 3.54
CA ILE A 75 14.18 0.25 2.95
C ILE A 75 15.37 -0.22 3.81
N ILE A 76 15.37 -1.49 4.21
CA ILE A 76 16.53 -2.18 4.78
C ILE A 76 17.01 -3.19 3.74
N GLN A 77 18.11 -2.88 3.07
CA GLN A 77 18.64 -3.70 1.99
C GLN A 77 19.98 -4.31 2.39
N ASN A 78 20.16 -5.61 2.15
CA ASN A 78 21.47 -6.25 2.26
C ASN A 78 22.32 -5.98 1.01
N PHE A 79 23.62 -5.77 1.24
CA PHE A 79 24.61 -5.69 0.19
C PHE A 79 24.77 -7.03 -0.53
N LYS A 80 24.88 -6.95 -1.86
CA LYS A 80 25.21 -8.07 -2.75
C LYS A 80 26.50 -7.73 -3.52
N PRO A 81 27.60 -8.48 -3.34
CA PRO A 81 28.83 -8.28 -4.08
C PRO A 81 28.60 -8.40 -5.58
N LYS A 82 29.17 -7.45 -6.33
CA LYS A 82 29.08 -7.44 -7.80
C LYS A 82 30.45 -7.64 -8.39
N LEU A 83 30.54 -8.52 -9.39
CA LEU A 83 31.73 -8.65 -10.22
C LEU A 83 32.11 -7.28 -10.82
N ASN A 84 33.41 -7.05 -10.99
CA ASN A 84 33.98 -5.79 -11.52
C ASN A 84 33.72 -4.55 -10.66
N THR A 85 33.38 -4.71 -9.37
CA THR A 85 33.35 -3.60 -8.41
C THR A 85 34.50 -3.73 -7.41
N LYS A 86 34.88 -2.62 -6.76
CA LYS A 86 35.90 -2.62 -5.70
C LYS A 86 35.53 -3.50 -4.50
N MET A 87 34.26 -3.85 -4.36
CA MET A 87 33.71 -4.66 -3.25
C MET A 87 33.33 -6.07 -3.70
N SER A 88 33.80 -6.54 -4.86
CA SER A 88 33.46 -7.86 -5.38
C SER A 88 33.88 -9.01 -4.46
N GLY A 89 34.94 -8.81 -3.66
CA GLY A 89 35.42 -9.77 -2.67
C GLY A 89 34.96 -9.50 -1.24
N HIS A 90 34.04 -8.55 -1.04
CA HIS A 90 33.45 -8.30 0.28
C HIS A 90 32.36 -9.32 0.57
N GLU A 91 32.22 -9.75 1.81
CA GLU A 91 31.21 -10.75 2.18
C GLU A 91 29.81 -10.11 2.25
N GLU A 92 28.80 -10.93 1.96
CA GLU A 92 27.41 -10.55 2.23
C GLU A 92 27.16 -10.50 3.74
N PRO A 93 26.28 -9.60 4.21
CA PRO A 93 25.86 -9.63 5.60
C PRO A 93 25.07 -10.93 5.86
N LEU A 94 25.27 -11.50 7.05
CA LEU A 94 24.47 -12.62 7.53
C LEU A 94 22.98 -12.24 7.61
N VAL A 95 22.10 -13.23 7.45
CA VAL A 95 20.64 -13.04 7.56
C VAL A 95 20.25 -12.48 8.92
N GLU A 96 20.96 -12.89 9.97
CA GLU A 96 20.79 -12.42 11.35
C GLU A 96 20.99 -10.90 11.45
N GLU A 97 21.93 -10.33 10.68
CA GLU A 97 22.15 -8.89 10.63
C GLU A 97 21.01 -8.16 9.91
N LEU A 98 20.44 -8.77 8.87
CA LEU A 98 19.29 -8.23 8.15
C LEU A 98 18.04 -8.19 9.03
N ILE A 99 17.66 -9.33 9.62
CA ILE A 99 16.46 -9.42 10.48
C ILE A 99 16.63 -8.54 11.74
N TRP A 100 17.84 -8.47 12.32
CA TRP A 100 18.11 -7.59 13.45
C TRP A 100 17.88 -6.12 13.06
N THR A 101 18.38 -5.72 11.88
CA THR A 101 18.25 -4.33 11.42
C THR A 101 16.80 -3.97 11.09
N ILE A 102 16.04 -4.89 10.49
CA ILE A 102 14.59 -4.73 10.25
C ILE A 102 13.85 -4.55 11.58
N ALA A 103 14.10 -5.41 12.56
CA ALA A 103 13.47 -5.33 13.87
C ALA A 103 13.78 -4.01 14.59
N VAL A 104 15.04 -3.55 14.52
CA VAL A 104 15.45 -2.25 15.05
C VAL A 104 14.73 -1.10 14.34
N ALA A 105 14.63 -1.14 13.00
CA ALA A 105 13.86 -0.15 12.26
C ALA A 105 12.38 -0.15 12.69
N ARG A 106 11.77 -1.33 12.88
CA ARG A 106 10.37 -1.43 13.36
C ARG A 106 10.18 -0.80 14.74
N ILE A 107 11.13 -1.01 15.65
CA ILE A 107 11.09 -0.40 16.99
C ILE A 107 11.25 1.12 16.90
N ILE A 108 12.19 1.61 16.09
CA ILE A 108 12.47 3.05 15.94
C ILE A 108 11.28 3.79 15.32
N PHE A 109 10.72 3.27 14.23
CA PHE A 109 9.68 3.94 13.46
C PHE A 109 8.25 3.63 13.90
N GLY A 110 8.07 2.62 14.76
CA GLY A 110 6.76 2.21 15.28
C GLY A 110 5.96 1.36 14.30
N PRO A 111 4.73 0.97 14.66
CA PRO A 111 3.95 -0.05 13.93
C PRO A 111 3.39 0.43 12.58
N LEU A 112 3.31 1.74 12.35
CA LEU A 112 2.63 2.31 11.17
C LEU A 112 3.56 2.58 9.99
N MET A 113 4.88 2.71 10.22
CA MET A 113 5.83 2.99 9.13
C MET A 113 5.93 1.79 8.21
N SER A 114 5.98 2.03 6.90
CA SER A 114 6.30 0.95 5.96
C SER A 114 7.78 0.66 5.96
N ILE A 115 8.12 -0.59 6.30
CA ILE A 115 9.48 -1.09 6.30
C ILE A 115 9.57 -2.16 5.24
N GLN A 116 10.53 -1.98 4.35
CA GLN A 116 10.69 -2.77 3.14
C GLN A 116 12.04 -3.49 3.15
N ALA A 117 12.07 -4.76 2.75
CA ALA A 117 13.30 -5.50 2.50
C ALA A 117 13.15 -6.30 1.19
N PRO A 118 14.03 -6.10 0.18
CA PRO A 118 13.85 -6.72 -1.13
C PRO A 118 13.82 -8.27 -1.05
N PRO A 119 12.73 -8.92 -1.48
CA PRO A 119 12.57 -10.36 -1.29
C PRO A 119 13.51 -11.18 -2.18
N ASN A 120 13.85 -10.68 -3.37
CA ASN A 120 14.77 -11.34 -4.30
C ASN A 120 16.19 -11.48 -3.75
N LEU A 121 16.59 -10.64 -2.77
CA LEU A 121 17.92 -10.69 -2.18
C LEU A 121 18.03 -11.63 -0.97
N SER A 122 16.91 -12.20 -0.52
CA SER A 122 16.82 -13.16 0.60
C SER A 122 15.71 -14.21 0.37
N PRO A 123 15.71 -14.92 -0.78
CA PRO A 123 14.56 -15.73 -1.22
C PRO A 123 14.25 -16.92 -0.28
N GLU A 124 15.25 -17.43 0.43
CA GLU A 124 15.09 -18.55 1.38
C GLU A 124 14.61 -18.12 2.78
N ASN A 125 14.52 -16.81 3.04
CA ASN A 125 14.30 -16.26 4.38
C ASN A 125 13.08 -15.32 4.46
N LEU A 126 12.14 -15.42 3.50
CA LEU A 126 11.01 -14.50 3.39
C LEU A 126 10.16 -14.44 4.66
N ASN A 127 9.86 -15.58 5.27
CA ASN A 127 9.12 -15.66 6.53
C ASN A 127 9.84 -14.90 7.66
N LEU A 128 11.17 -15.01 7.74
CA LEU A 128 11.97 -14.32 8.75
C LEU A 128 11.93 -12.80 8.58
N LEU A 129 11.80 -12.30 7.33
CA LEU A 129 11.66 -10.86 7.09
C LEU A 129 10.31 -10.34 7.62
N VAL A 130 9.23 -11.09 7.39
CA VAL A 130 7.89 -10.75 7.90
C VAL A 130 7.89 -10.76 9.43
N ASP A 131 8.45 -11.80 10.04
CA ASP A 131 8.55 -11.93 11.50
C ASP A 131 9.42 -10.82 12.11
N ALA A 132 10.47 -10.38 11.41
CA ALA A 132 11.29 -9.25 11.82
C ALA A 132 10.54 -7.91 11.75
N GLY A 133 9.44 -7.83 11.00
CA GLY A 133 8.52 -6.70 11.03
C GLY A 133 8.44 -5.88 9.75
N ILE A 134 8.83 -6.43 8.58
CA ILE A 134 8.45 -5.79 7.31
C ILE A 134 6.93 -5.84 7.13
N ASN A 135 6.40 -4.86 6.42
CA ASN A 135 5.02 -4.83 5.97
C ASN A 135 4.91 -4.44 4.49
N ASP A 136 6.06 -4.42 3.81
CA ASP A 136 6.16 -4.20 2.38
C ASP A 136 7.29 -5.08 1.83
N TRP A 137 6.99 -5.87 0.80
CA TRP A 137 8.02 -6.61 0.11
C TRP A 137 8.92 -5.66 -0.69
N GLY A 138 8.34 -4.64 -1.35
CA GLY A 138 9.00 -3.81 -2.36
C GLY A 138 9.71 -4.66 -3.42
N GLY A 139 10.34 -4.02 -4.40
CA GLY A 139 11.12 -4.75 -5.42
C GLY A 139 10.37 -5.96 -6.00
N VAL A 140 9.16 -5.73 -6.52
CA VAL A 140 8.35 -6.77 -7.16
C VAL A 140 7.90 -6.24 -8.51
N SER A 141 8.26 -6.94 -9.58
CA SER A 141 7.76 -6.64 -10.92
C SER A 141 7.56 -7.93 -11.70
N PRO A 142 6.33 -8.23 -12.16
CA PRO A 142 6.10 -9.38 -13.04
C PRO A 142 6.49 -9.12 -14.50
N ILE A 143 6.87 -7.88 -14.85
CA ILE A 143 7.06 -7.45 -16.25
C ILE A 143 8.48 -6.97 -16.57
N SER A 144 9.28 -6.61 -15.57
CA SER A 144 10.62 -6.06 -15.75
C SER A 144 11.65 -6.85 -14.95
N PRO A 145 12.90 -6.97 -15.41
CA PRO A 145 13.98 -7.51 -14.58
C PRO A 145 14.37 -6.54 -13.46
N ASP A 146 15.15 -7.02 -12.48
CA ASP A 146 15.90 -6.14 -11.57
C ASP A 146 17.14 -5.64 -12.30
N TYR A 147 17.18 -4.35 -12.63
CA TYR A 147 18.34 -3.74 -13.31
C TYR A 147 19.53 -3.51 -12.36
N VAL A 148 19.30 -3.52 -11.04
CA VAL A 148 20.34 -3.33 -10.01
C VAL A 148 20.96 -4.68 -9.65
N ASN A 149 20.13 -5.72 -9.55
CA ASN A 149 20.57 -7.10 -9.31
C ASN A 149 20.04 -8.07 -10.38
N PRO A 150 20.54 -8.00 -11.63
CA PRO A 150 20.07 -8.88 -12.71
C PRO A 150 20.20 -10.37 -12.41
N GLU A 151 21.11 -10.76 -11.52
CA GLU A 151 21.31 -12.14 -11.06
C GLU A 151 20.27 -12.61 -10.03
N ALA A 152 19.48 -11.70 -9.45
CA ALA A 152 18.47 -11.96 -8.44
C ALA A 152 17.09 -11.56 -9.00
N PRO A 153 16.42 -12.43 -9.78
CA PRO A 153 15.13 -12.11 -10.40
C PRO A 153 14.06 -11.85 -9.34
N TRP A 154 13.05 -11.06 -9.69
CA TRP A 154 11.91 -10.82 -8.80
C TRP A 154 11.19 -12.15 -8.49
N PRO A 155 10.77 -12.36 -7.24
CA PRO A 155 9.97 -13.53 -6.89
C PRO A 155 8.62 -13.49 -7.60
N HIS A 156 8.05 -14.66 -7.84
CA HIS A 156 6.71 -14.75 -8.40
C HIS A 156 5.67 -14.25 -7.38
N LEU A 157 4.61 -13.60 -7.85
CA LEU A 157 3.57 -13.07 -6.96
C LEU A 157 2.92 -14.15 -6.11
N THR A 158 2.74 -15.35 -6.68
CA THR A 158 2.21 -16.52 -5.96
C THR A 158 3.10 -16.95 -4.80
N ASP A 159 4.42 -16.84 -4.93
CA ASP A 159 5.35 -17.21 -3.85
C ASP A 159 5.25 -16.19 -2.70
N LEU A 160 5.21 -14.90 -3.03
CA LEU A 160 5.00 -13.85 -2.05
C LEU A 160 3.64 -14.00 -1.35
N GLU A 161 2.59 -14.34 -2.09
CA GLU A 161 1.26 -14.57 -1.53
C GLU A 161 1.27 -15.74 -0.54
N ASN A 162 1.86 -16.87 -0.92
CA ASN A 162 2.01 -18.05 -0.07
C ASN A 162 2.79 -17.72 1.22
N GLN A 163 3.93 -17.04 1.11
CA GLN A 163 4.74 -16.67 2.27
C GLN A 163 4.02 -15.69 3.19
N THR A 164 3.37 -14.68 2.61
CA THR A 164 2.56 -13.71 3.36
C THR A 164 1.43 -14.42 4.12
N TYR A 165 0.78 -15.39 3.47
CA TYR A 165 -0.29 -16.19 4.07
C TYR A 165 0.19 -17.08 5.21
N ILE A 166 1.32 -17.77 5.06
CA ILE A 166 1.92 -18.63 6.10
C ILE A 166 2.22 -17.81 7.37
N SER A 167 2.64 -16.55 7.22
CA SER A 167 2.83 -15.60 8.33
C SER A 167 1.52 -15.01 8.89
N GLY A 168 0.35 -15.49 8.46
CA GLY A 168 -0.96 -15.02 8.92
C GLY A 168 -1.30 -13.61 8.43
N LYS A 169 -0.78 -13.19 7.28
CA LYS A 169 -1.00 -11.88 6.66
C LYS A 169 -1.64 -12.05 5.28
N ILE A 170 -2.01 -10.94 4.67
CA ILE A 170 -2.60 -10.90 3.32
C ILE A 170 -1.71 -10.04 2.43
N LEU A 171 -1.37 -10.57 1.25
CA LEU A 171 -0.66 -9.80 0.23
C LEU A 171 -1.66 -8.88 -0.46
N ALA A 172 -1.38 -7.57 -0.47
CA ALA A 172 -2.24 -6.59 -1.11
C ALA A 172 -1.40 -5.65 -1.99
N PRO A 173 -1.88 -5.30 -3.20
CA PRO A 173 -1.20 -4.33 -4.03
C PRO A 173 -1.36 -2.93 -3.44
N ARG A 174 -0.35 -2.07 -3.65
CA ARG A 174 -0.40 -0.66 -3.28
C ARG A 174 -0.06 0.25 -4.45
N LEU A 175 -0.45 1.52 -4.33
CA LEU A 175 0.01 2.56 -5.24
C LEU A 175 1.42 3.01 -4.85
N THR A 176 2.00 3.90 -5.67
CA THR A 176 3.29 4.54 -5.38
C THR A 176 3.22 5.44 -4.14
N ILE A 177 2.02 5.98 -3.87
CA ILE A 177 1.70 6.71 -2.64
C ILE A 177 1.09 5.76 -1.61
N TYR A 178 1.50 5.90 -0.36
CA TYR A 178 1.03 5.04 0.72
C TYR A 178 -0.30 5.52 1.32
N PRO A 179 -1.12 4.61 1.89
CA PRO A 179 -2.41 4.93 2.50
C PRO A 179 -2.40 6.12 3.48
N SER A 180 -1.36 6.23 4.31
CA SER A 180 -1.23 7.30 5.31
C SER A 180 -1.21 8.71 4.71
N TYR A 181 -0.81 8.84 3.44
CA TYR A 181 -0.76 10.11 2.72
C TYR A 181 -2.05 10.40 1.94
N MET A 182 -2.90 9.39 1.73
CA MET A 182 -4.17 9.53 1.01
C MET A 182 -5.23 10.30 1.80
N ASN A 183 -5.19 10.26 3.13
CA ASN A 183 -6.10 11.03 3.97
C ASN A 183 -5.87 12.55 3.86
N ASN A 184 -4.74 12.99 3.29
CA ASN A 184 -4.42 14.39 3.10
C ASN A 184 -3.77 14.64 1.73
N LEU A 185 -4.42 14.20 0.66
CA LEU A 185 -3.91 14.36 -0.72
C LEU A 185 -3.60 15.82 -1.06
N SER A 186 -4.37 16.79 -0.56
CA SER A 186 -4.13 18.21 -0.84
C SER A 186 -2.81 18.73 -0.26
N LYS A 187 -2.30 18.12 0.81
CA LYS A 187 -0.98 18.45 1.38
C LYS A 187 0.16 17.83 0.57
N TRP A 188 0.00 16.59 0.12
CA TRP A 188 1.10 15.73 -0.33
C TRP A 188 1.16 15.51 -1.84
N VAL A 189 0.07 15.78 -2.55
CA VAL A 189 -0.09 15.43 -3.95
C VAL A 189 -0.67 16.59 -4.72
N HIS A 190 -0.14 16.83 -5.91
CA HIS A 190 -0.69 17.78 -6.85
C HIS A 190 -2.16 17.46 -7.21
N LEU A 191 -3.02 18.49 -7.22
CA LEU A 191 -4.48 18.36 -7.42
C LEU A 191 -4.85 17.55 -8.67
N GLY A 192 -4.08 17.69 -9.76
CA GLY A 192 -4.30 16.96 -11.01
C GLY A 192 -4.20 15.44 -10.92
N LEU A 193 -3.61 14.89 -9.85
CA LEU A 193 -3.49 13.44 -9.63
C LEU A 193 -4.54 12.87 -8.69
N HIS A 194 -5.27 13.71 -7.94
CA HIS A 194 -6.19 13.25 -6.88
C HIS A 194 -7.24 12.28 -7.42
N SER A 195 -7.91 12.65 -8.52
CA SER A 195 -8.97 11.83 -9.12
C SER A 195 -8.45 10.49 -9.65
N ARG A 196 -7.20 10.42 -10.11
CA ARG A 196 -6.60 9.18 -10.60
C ARG A 196 -6.25 8.26 -9.44
N ILE A 197 -5.64 8.81 -8.39
CA ILE A 197 -5.30 8.07 -7.17
C ILE A 197 -6.56 7.48 -6.55
N LEU A 198 -7.60 8.30 -6.32
CA LEU A 198 -8.86 7.84 -5.70
C LEU A 198 -9.59 6.78 -6.53
N LYS A 199 -9.47 6.81 -7.86
CA LYS A 199 -10.07 5.78 -8.73
C LYS A 199 -9.32 4.44 -8.65
N LEU A 200 -8.00 4.50 -8.45
CA LEU A 200 -7.12 3.33 -8.40
C LEU A 200 -6.96 2.76 -6.99
N SER A 201 -7.45 3.45 -5.96
CA SER A 201 -7.40 3.00 -4.58
C SER A 201 -8.74 2.42 -4.11
N ASP A 202 -8.68 1.51 -3.15
CA ASP A 202 -9.85 1.06 -2.39
C ASP A 202 -10.13 1.97 -1.17
N SER A 203 -11.12 1.57 -0.36
CA SER A 203 -11.56 2.28 0.86
C SER A 203 -10.46 2.48 1.90
N THR A 204 -9.40 1.66 1.87
CA THR A 204 -8.29 1.73 2.82
C THR A 204 -7.08 2.48 2.28
N GLY A 205 -7.13 2.92 1.01
CA GLY A 205 -6.02 3.60 0.33
C GLY A 205 -4.98 2.65 -0.28
N LEU A 206 -5.22 1.33 -0.27
CA LEU A 206 -4.42 0.39 -1.05
C LEU A 206 -4.88 0.36 -2.51
N ALA A 207 -4.08 -0.21 -3.41
CA ALA A 207 -4.46 -0.29 -4.81
C ALA A 207 -5.59 -1.30 -4.98
N ARG A 208 -6.51 -1.00 -5.90
CA ARG A 208 -7.53 -1.96 -6.31
C ARG A 208 -6.87 -3.12 -7.05
N ASP A 209 -7.29 -4.32 -6.71
CA ASP A 209 -6.89 -5.58 -7.34
C ASP A 209 -7.83 -6.00 -8.49
N THR A 210 -8.90 -5.23 -8.70
CA THR A 210 -9.96 -5.41 -9.69
C THR A 210 -10.30 -4.10 -10.41
N GLU A 211 -10.69 -4.22 -11.68
CA GLU A 211 -11.24 -3.12 -12.48
C GLU A 211 -12.76 -2.92 -12.29
N TRP A 212 -13.40 -3.79 -11.50
CA TRP A 212 -14.83 -3.68 -11.24
C TRP A 212 -15.16 -2.39 -10.48
N THR A 213 -16.16 -1.66 -10.98
CA THR A 213 -16.69 -0.45 -10.35
C THR A 213 -18.20 -0.38 -10.58
N THR A 214 -18.95 0.06 -9.57
CA THR A 214 -20.40 0.25 -9.69
C THR A 214 -20.74 1.20 -10.83
N GLY A 215 -21.70 0.83 -11.67
CA GLY A 215 -22.19 1.68 -12.76
C GLY A 215 -21.32 1.71 -14.01
N ARG A 216 -20.21 0.95 -14.08
CA ARG A 216 -19.52 0.69 -15.35
C ARG A 216 -20.10 -0.54 -16.04
N ASN A 217 -20.31 -0.42 -17.34
CA ASN A 217 -20.65 -1.57 -18.17
C ASN A 217 -19.38 -2.39 -18.44
N ASN A 218 -19.11 -3.39 -17.60
CA ASN A 218 -18.01 -4.33 -17.80
C ASN A 218 -18.58 -5.76 -17.89
N PRO A 219 -19.19 -6.13 -19.04
CA PRO A 219 -19.90 -7.38 -19.19
C PRO A 219 -18.98 -8.61 -19.15
N ASN A 220 -17.68 -8.42 -19.33
CA ASN A 220 -16.66 -9.47 -19.33
C ASN A 220 -15.80 -9.42 -18.05
N PHE A 221 -16.32 -8.85 -16.95
CA PHE A 221 -15.60 -8.88 -15.68
C PHE A 221 -15.51 -10.33 -15.19
N GLU A 222 -14.29 -10.85 -15.09
CA GLU A 222 -14.00 -12.12 -14.46
C GLU A 222 -13.46 -11.89 -13.05
N GLU A 223 -14.06 -12.54 -12.06
CA GLU A 223 -13.50 -12.58 -10.71
C GLU A 223 -12.20 -13.37 -10.74
N LYS A 224 -11.14 -12.85 -10.09
CA LYS A 224 -9.94 -13.66 -9.84
C LYS A 224 -10.34 -14.83 -8.96
N GLN A 225 -9.91 -16.03 -9.35
CA GLN A 225 -10.11 -17.22 -8.52
C GLN A 225 -9.49 -16.99 -7.14
N ASN A 226 -10.28 -17.26 -6.09
CA ASN A 226 -9.81 -17.22 -4.71
C ASN A 226 -8.59 -18.14 -4.56
N SER A 227 -7.58 -17.66 -3.83
CA SER A 227 -6.37 -18.42 -3.52
C SER A 227 -6.76 -19.76 -2.88
N ILE A 228 -6.14 -20.85 -3.36
CA ILE A 228 -6.47 -22.26 -3.06
C ILE A 228 -6.23 -22.62 -1.57
N ILE A 229 -5.76 -21.68 -0.75
CA ILE A 229 -5.30 -21.95 0.61
C ILE A 229 -6.49 -21.94 1.57
N PRO A 230 -6.70 -23.02 2.36
CA PRO A 230 -7.86 -23.15 3.25
C PRO A 230 -7.91 -22.03 4.29
N LEU A 231 -9.08 -21.39 4.33
CA LEU A 231 -9.44 -20.16 5.03
C LEU A 231 -9.19 -20.27 6.55
N ARG A 232 -8.26 -19.50 7.10
CA ARG A 232 -8.34 -19.11 8.52
C ARG A 232 -9.20 -17.86 8.61
N HIS A 233 -10.37 -17.98 9.22
CA HIS A 233 -11.23 -16.85 9.52
C HIS A 233 -10.75 -16.15 10.80
N SER A 234 -10.75 -14.82 10.79
CA SER A 234 -10.62 -14.06 12.03
C SER A 234 -11.84 -14.32 12.92
N SER A 235 -11.63 -14.75 14.18
CA SER A 235 -12.72 -14.93 15.14
C SER A 235 -13.52 -13.65 15.36
N GLN A 236 -12.85 -12.49 15.29
CA GLN A 236 -13.47 -11.18 15.44
C GLN A 236 -14.47 -10.89 14.32
N LEU A 237 -14.12 -11.18 13.05
CA LEU A 237 -15.02 -10.88 11.93
C LEU A 237 -16.22 -11.82 11.91
N LYS A 238 -16.03 -13.08 12.32
CA LYS A 238 -17.12 -14.03 12.50
C LYS A 238 -18.19 -13.50 13.45
N GLU A 239 -17.79 -12.99 14.61
CA GLU A 239 -18.74 -12.42 15.59
C GLU A 239 -19.51 -11.22 15.01
N VAL A 240 -18.84 -10.35 14.24
CA VAL A 240 -19.47 -9.19 13.60
C VAL A 240 -20.52 -9.63 12.57
N VAL A 241 -20.19 -10.62 11.73
CA VAL A 241 -21.12 -11.17 10.74
C VAL A 241 -22.31 -11.88 11.41
N ASP A 242 -22.05 -12.68 12.45
CA ASP A 242 -23.12 -13.36 13.20
C ASP A 242 -24.11 -12.36 13.82
N LEU A 243 -23.62 -11.22 14.35
CA LEU A 243 -24.48 -10.14 14.84
C LEU A 243 -25.34 -9.53 13.72
N ALA A 244 -24.73 -9.27 12.56
CA ALA A 244 -25.43 -8.70 11.41
C ALA A 244 -26.52 -9.64 10.87
N LEU A 245 -26.23 -10.93 10.74
CA LEU A 245 -27.19 -11.97 10.32
C LEU A 245 -28.36 -12.12 11.31
N GLN A 246 -28.13 -11.86 12.59
CA GLN A 246 -29.19 -11.83 13.62
C GLN A 246 -30.01 -10.52 13.63
N GLY A 247 -29.74 -9.59 12.70
CA GLY A 247 -30.40 -8.28 12.65
C GLY A 247 -30.02 -7.34 13.80
N LYS A 248 -28.92 -7.60 14.50
CA LYS A 248 -28.44 -6.74 15.58
C LYS A 248 -27.63 -5.57 15.02
N GLY A 249 -27.80 -4.40 15.62
CA GLY A 249 -27.03 -3.22 15.24
C GLY A 249 -25.52 -3.40 15.49
N LEU A 250 -24.71 -2.94 14.52
CA LEU A 250 -23.25 -2.94 14.62
C LEU A 250 -22.73 -1.59 15.13
N LYS A 251 -21.62 -1.64 15.86
CA LYS A 251 -20.85 -0.46 16.25
C LYS A 251 -20.00 0.05 15.08
N GLU A 252 -19.58 1.32 15.13
CA GLU A 252 -18.77 1.96 14.09
C GLU A 252 -17.49 1.16 13.75
N ASN A 253 -16.77 0.68 14.77
CA ASN A 253 -15.56 -0.12 14.54
C ASN A 253 -15.86 -1.47 13.87
N GLN A 254 -16.99 -2.10 14.19
CA GLN A 254 -17.41 -3.35 13.57
C GLN A 254 -17.81 -3.15 12.11
N ILE A 255 -18.45 -2.01 11.79
CA ILE A 255 -18.75 -1.63 10.40
C ILE A 255 -17.45 -1.40 9.64
N LYS A 256 -16.49 -0.70 10.26
CA LYS A 256 -15.16 -0.50 9.68
C LYS A 256 -14.45 -1.82 9.37
N ASP A 257 -14.48 -2.79 10.30
CA ASP A 257 -13.88 -4.12 10.11
C ASP A 257 -14.46 -4.82 8.85
N LEU A 258 -15.76 -4.67 8.57
CA LEU A 258 -16.39 -5.20 7.34
C LEU A 258 -15.87 -4.52 6.07
N PHE A 259 -15.64 -3.20 6.09
CA PHE A 259 -15.09 -2.44 4.95
C PHE A 259 -13.59 -2.66 4.73
N GLU A 260 -12.87 -3.11 5.75
CA GLU A 260 -11.43 -3.42 5.69
C GLU A 260 -11.13 -4.90 5.47
N ALA A 261 -12.16 -5.77 5.43
CA ALA A 261 -12.02 -7.19 5.21
C ALA A 261 -11.31 -7.51 3.89
N ARG A 262 -10.35 -8.45 3.93
CA ARG A 262 -9.55 -8.88 2.77
C ARG A 262 -9.35 -10.39 2.76
N GLY A 263 -8.98 -10.92 1.60
CA GLY A 263 -8.66 -12.34 1.45
C GLY A 263 -9.79 -13.24 2.00
N PRO A 264 -9.48 -14.22 2.87
CA PRO A 264 -10.47 -15.12 3.45
C PRO A 264 -11.65 -14.44 4.14
N ASP A 265 -11.38 -13.33 4.81
CA ASP A 265 -12.36 -12.56 5.57
C ASP A 265 -13.34 -11.84 4.63
N PHE A 266 -12.87 -11.35 3.48
CA PHE A 266 -13.73 -10.77 2.44
C PHE A 266 -14.67 -11.82 1.85
N THR A 267 -14.15 -13.01 1.48
CA THR A 267 -14.99 -14.12 0.97
C THR A 267 -16.06 -14.51 1.97
N TYR A 268 -15.72 -14.55 3.26
CA TYR A 268 -16.67 -14.88 4.32
C TYR A 268 -17.81 -13.85 4.41
N VAL A 269 -17.49 -12.54 4.35
CA VAL A 269 -18.49 -11.47 4.35
C VAL A 269 -19.40 -11.55 3.12
N ILE A 270 -18.83 -11.82 1.93
CA ILE A 270 -19.61 -11.95 0.69
C ILE A 270 -20.57 -13.13 0.76
N ASN A 271 -20.12 -14.30 1.21
CA ASN A 271 -20.97 -15.48 1.35
C ASN A 271 -22.14 -15.23 2.32
N ALA A 272 -21.87 -14.62 3.48
CA ALA A 272 -22.92 -14.29 4.44
C ALA A 272 -23.91 -13.25 3.89
N ALA A 273 -23.42 -12.25 3.14
CA ALA A 273 -24.27 -11.28 2.47
C ALA A 273 -25.16 -11.95 1.39
N ASP A 274 -24.62 -12.94 0.68
CA ASP A 274 -25.37 -13.69 -0.32
C ASP A 274 -26.44 -14.59 0.28
N GLU A 275 -26.14 -15.25 1.41
CA GLU A 275 -27.12 -16.02 2.19
C GLU A 275 -28.27 -15.12 2.65
N LEU A 276 -27.96 -13.96 3.24
CA LEU A 276 -28.99 -13.00 3.66
C LEU A 276 -29.80 -12.46 2.48
N ARG A 277 -29.16 -12.16 1.35
CA ARG A 277 -29.83 -11.76 0.10
C ARG A 277 -30.79 -12.85 -0.36
N LYS A 278 -30.38 -14.12 -0.33
CA LYS A 278 -31.20 -15.26 -0.74
C LYS A 278 -32.41 -15.45 0.17
N ASP A 279 -32.24 -15.33 1.48
CA ASP A 279 -33.34 -15.43 2.44
C ASP A 279 -34.38 -14.32 2.26
N LEU A 280 -33.94 -13.10 1.92
CA LEU A 280 -34.82 -11.94 1.78
C LEU A 280 -35.47 -11.82 0.40
N SER A 281 -34.75 -12.18 -0.68
CA SER A 281 -35.15 -11.89 -2.06
C SER A 281 -35.23 -13.11 -2.96
N GLY A 282 -34.78 -14.29 -2.51
CA GLY A 282 -34.66 -15.48 -3.35
C GLY A 282 -33.62 -15.31 -4.47
N ASP A 283 -33.77 -16.10 -5.53
CA ASP A 283 -32.86 -16.11 -6.68
C ASP A 283 -33.37 -15.27 -7.88
N GLU A 284 -34.60 -14.74 -7.81
CA GLU A 284 -35.19 -13.92 -8.88
C GLU A 284 -34.82 -12.44 -8.69
N VAL A 285 -33.91 -11.95 -9.54
CA VAL A 285 -33.55 -10.53 -9.58
C VAL A 285 -34.45 -9.81 -10.59
N THR A 286 -35.23 -8.85 -10.11
CA THR A 286 -36.05 -7.97 -10.98
C THR A 286 -35.42 -6.57 -11.05
N PHE A 287 -35.65 -5.86 -12.14
CA PHE A 287 -35.25 -4.47 -12.29
C PHE A 287 -36.46 -3.60 -12.62
N VAL A 288 -36.53 -2.43 -12.00
CA VAL A 288 -37.55 -1.44 -12.33
C VAL A 288 -37.02 -0.54 -13.44
N VAL A 289 -37.59 -0.65 -14.64
CA VAL A 289 -37.35 0.31 -15.71
C VAL A 289 -38.10 1.61 -15.37
N ASN A 290 -37.44 2.50 -14.62
CA ASN A 290 -38.00 3.82 -14.35
C ASN A 290 -37.88 4.70 -15.60
N ARG A 291 -38.97 4.82 -16.36
CA ARG A 291 -39.08 5.80 -17.45
C ARG A 291 -39.80 7.03 -16.91
N ASN A 292 -39.04 8.08 -16.64
CA ASN A 292 -39.63 9.38 -16.37
C ASN A 292 -40.08 10.03 -17.70
N ILE A 293 -41.33 9.78 -18.10
CA ILE A 293 -41.93 10.37 -19.31
C ILE A 293 -42.44 11.76 -18.96
N ASN A 294 -41.65 12.73 -19.36
CA ASN A 294 -41.91 14.15 -19.18
C ASN A 294 -42.81 14.66 -20.33
N TYR A 295 -44.14 14.44 -20.22
CA TYR A 295 -45.11 14.77 -21.29
C TYR A 295 -45.15 16.25 -21.67
N THR A 296 -44.79 17.14 -20.75
CA THR A 296 -44.66 18.58 -21.02
C THR A 296 -43.76 19.21 -19.97
N ASN A 297 -42.88 20.12 -20.38
CA ASN A 297 -42.11 20.97 -19.46
C ASN A 297 -42.88 22.24 -19.05
N ILE A 298 -44.16 22.36 -19.47
CA ILE A 298 -45.07 23.44 -19.07
C ILE A 298 -45.70 23.05 -17.73
N CYS A 299 -45.26 23.71 -16.66
CA CYS A 299 -45.73 23.46 -15.29
C CYS A 299 -46.50 24.68 -14.76
N TYR A 300 -47.67 24.45 -14.17
CA TYR A 300 -48.50 25.50 -13.54
C TYR A 300 -48.16 25.76 -12.06
N TYR A 301 -47.47 24.82 -11.40
CA TYR A 301 -47.20 24.89 -9.96
C TYR A 301 -45.90 25.64 -9.62
N HIS A 302 -44.99 25.83 -10.58
CA HIS A 302 -43.79 26.65 -10.48
C HIS A 302 -42.93 26.42 -9.22
N CYS A 303 -42.75 25.16 -8.79
CA CYS A 303 -41.90 24.82 -7.63
C CYS A 303 -40.46 25.33 -7.82
N THR A 304 -39.90 25.96 -6.79
CA THR A 304 -38.57 26.61 -6.83
C THR A 304 -37.39 25.64 -7.00
N PHE A 305 -37.56 24.36 -6.67
CA PHE A 305 -36.54 23.32 -6.83
C PHE A 305 -36.67 22.54 -8.16
N CYS A 306 -37.71 22.81 -8.97
CA CYS A 306 -38.02 21.99 -10.14
C CYS A 306 -37.12 22.36 -11.33
N ALA A 307 -36.11 21.54 -11.61
CA ALA A 307 -35.23 21.67 -12.77
C ALA A 307 -35.90 21.31 -14.13
N PHE A 308 -37.16 20.86 -14.09
CA PHE A 308 -37.90 20.39 -15.26
C PHE A 308 -38.84 21.44 -15.87
N SER A 309 -39.39 22.34 -15.06
CA SER A 309 -40.32 23.39 -15.50
C SER A 309 -39.61 24.44 -16.36
N LYS A 310 -40.06 24.65 -17.60
CA LYS A 310 -39.58 25.75 -18.45
C LYS A 310 -40.44 27.00 -18.25
N GLY A 311 -39.94 27.93 -17.44
CA GLY A 311 -40.46 29.31 -17.37
C GLY A 311 -40.00 30.19 -18.55
N LYS A 312 -40.45 31.45 -18.58
CA LYS A 312 -40.10 32.44 -19.62
C LYS A 312 -38.59 32.70 -19.79
N THR A 313 -37.77 32.35 -18.80
CA THR A 313 -36.29 32.53 -18.83
C THR A 313 -35.52 31.25 -19.18
N SER A 314 -36.21 30.16 -19.51
CA SER A 314 -35.59 28.83 -19.71
C SER A 314 -34.61 28.72 -20.89
N GLU A 315 -34.55 29.70 -21.79
CA GLU A 315 -33.52 29.78 -22.85
C GLU A 315 -32.12 30.08 -22.29
N SER A 316 -32.02 30.72 -21.12
CA SER A 316 -30.74 31.08 -20.49
C SER A 316 -30.08 29.95 -19.69
N LEU A 317 -30.75 28.80 -19.52
CA LEU A 317 -30.31 27.67 -18.69
C LEU A 317 -29.75 26.48 -19.47
N ARG A 318 -29.51 26.62 -20.79
CA ARG A 318 -28.85 25.57 -21.58
C ARG A 318 -27.34 25.72 -21.47
N GLY A 319 -26.71 24.83 -20.70
CA GLY A 319 -25.33 24.39 -20.93
C GLY A 319 -25.25 23.43 -22.11
#